data_AF-A0A4Q5T7U1-F1
#
_entry.id   AF-A0A4Q5T7U1-F1
#
_cell.length_a   1.000
_cell.length_b   1.000
_cell.length_c   1.000
_cell.angle_alpha   90.00
_cell.angle_beta   90.00
_cell.angle_gamma   90.00
#
_symmetry.space_group_name_H-M   'P 1'
#
loop_
_entity.id
_entity.type
_entity.pdbx_description
1 polymer ?
#
loop_
_entity_poly.entity_id
_entity_poly.type
_entity_poly.pdbx_seq_one_letter_code
_entity_poly.pdbx_strand_id
1 'polypeptide(L)'
;MRNPKWHRDEIILALDLYFDPERGSIDYKNKKIIEVSQILNELPLFSKRPDAVRFRNANGVTLKLSNFLAFDETYTGKGMKGGSKLDHEVFNEFVNQQDKLHAIAKEIKLIARNSDLKHEIAKIEEDDLTRTDGVIEGEILYKLHKVRERDSKIIEEKKKYYYNQHGQLDCEACKFQFQPFYGNIGSGFIECHHKNPLFTLQAETKTMLNDLALVCSNCHRMLHRSREYLSIDDLAMMIYYEGLQHPSG
;
A
#
# COMPACT_ATOMS: atom_id res chain seq x y z
N MET A 1 28.56 -9.32 -0.10
CA MET A 1 27.26 -9.90 0.30
C MET A 1 26.31 -9.85 -0.89
N ARG A 2 25.31 -10.73 -0.96
CA ARG A 2 24.30 -10.70 -2.03
C ARG A 2 23.28 -9.59 -1.73
N ASN A 3 22.89 -8.81 -2.73
CA ASN A 3 21.80 -7.83 -2.59
C ASN A 3 20.50 -8.54 -2.15
N PRO A 4 19.66 -7.89 -1.34
CA PRO A 4 18.37 -8.43 -0.97
C PRO A 4 17.46 -8.57 -2.21
N LYS A 5 16.43 -9.42 -2.07
CA LYS A 5 15.38 -9.57 -3.09
C LYS A 5 14.68 -8.23 -3.34
N TRP A 6 14.10 -8.08 -4.53
CA TRP A 6 13.28 -6.90 -4.85
C TRP A 6 11.97 -6.96 -4.05
N HIS A 7 11.62 -5.86 -3.40
CA HIS A 7 10.30 -5.65 -2.82
C HIS A 7 9.28 -5.30 -3.92
N ARG A 8 8.00 -5.49 -3.60
CA ARG A 8 6.89 -5.19 -4.50
C ARG A 8 6.91 -3.72 -4.96
N ASP A 9 7.08 -2.77 -4.03
CA ASP A 9 7.16 -1.33 -4.33
C ASP A 9 8.30 -1.00 -5.32
N GLU A 10 9.43 -1.70 -5.22
CA GLU A 10 10.57 -1.52 -6.13
C GLU A 10 10.26 -2.04 -7.54
N ILE A 11 9.51 -3.14 -7.64
CA ILE A 11 9.08 -3.72 -8.91
C ILE A 11 8.03 -2.80 -9.57
N ILE A 12 7.11 -2.23 -8.78
CA ILE A 12 6.11 -1.25 -9.24
C ILE A 12 6.79 -0.03 -9.88
N LEU A 13 7.81 0.55 -9.24
CA LEU A 13 8.56 1.68 -9.82
C LEU A 13 9.27 1.31 -11.13
N ALA A 14 9.86 0.12 -11.21
CA ALA A 14 10.53 -0.34 -12.42
C ALA A 14 9.52 -0.63 -13.54
N LEU A 15 8.35 -1.18 -13.20
CA LEU A 15 7.30 -1.51 -14.16
C LEU A 15 6.59 -0.25 -14.70
N ASP A 16 6.38 0.76 -13.85
CA ASP A 16 5.89 2.08 -14.27
C ASP A 16 6.81 2.70 -15.32
N LEU A 17 8.13 2.67 -15.08
CA LEU A 17 9.11 3.10 -16.09
C LEU A 17 9.08 2.21 -17.34
N TYR A 18 8.81 0.91 -17.20
CA TYR A 18 8.74 0.01 -18.35
C TYR A 18 7.63 0.40 -19.33
N PHE A 19 6.44 0.74 -18.80
CA PHE A 19 5.27 1.14 -19.59
C PHE A 19 5.26 2.62 -20.01
N ASP A 20 6.17 3.46 -19.48
CA ASP A 20 6.32 4.86 -19.89
C ASP A 20 6.59 4.97 -21.42
N PRO A 21 5.69 5.58 -22.22
CA PRO A 21 5.86 5.73 -23.67
C PRO A 21 7.13 6.52 -24.04
N GLU A 22 7.58 7.40 -23.16
CA GLU A 22 8.76 8.22 -23.33
C GLU A 22 10.00 7.63 -22.61
N ARG A 23 9.95 6.37 -22.17
CA ARG A 23 11.06 5.72 -21.45
C ARG A 23 12.39 5.83 -22.20
N GLY A 24 12.36 5.60 -23.52
CA GLY A 24 13.57 5.43 -24.33
C GLY A 24 14.19 4.03 -24.25
N SER A 25 15.49 3.93 -24.54
CA SER A 25 16.23 2.67 -24.60
C SER A 25 16.42 2.02 -23.23
N ILE A 26 16.38 0.68 -23.17
CA ILE A 26 16.64 -0.09 -21.95
C ILE A 26 18.16 -0.27 -21.82
N ASP A 27 18.84 0.75 -21.32
CA ASP A 27 20.27 0.72 -21.02
C ASP A 27 20.62 1.58 -19.82
N TYR A 28 21.74 1.27 -19.17
CA TYR A 28 22.13 1.88 -17.91
C TYR A 28 22.51 3.38 -18.01
N LYS A 29 22.67 3.93 -19.22
CA LYS A 29 22.95 5.36 -19.45
C LYS A 29 21.66 6.17 -19.61
N ASN A 30 20.51 5.52 -19.75
CA ASN A 30 19.23 6.19 -19.84
C ASN A 30 18.96 6.98 -18.55
N LYS A 31 18.71 8.30 -18.70
CA LYS A 31 18.47 9.22 -17.59
C LYS A 31 17.28 8.81 -16.71
N LYS A 32 16.19 8.29 -17.30
CA LYS A 32 15.01 7.83 -16.54
C LYS A 32 15.30 6.56 -15.73
N ILE A 33 16.14 5.66 -16.26
CA ILE A 33 16.63 4.48 -15.53
C ILE A 33 17.51 4.90 -14.35
N ILE A 34 18.36 5.91 -14.54
CA ILE A 34 19.19 6.48 -13.47
C ILE A 34 18.31 7.14 -12.40
N GLU A 35 17.28 7.89 -12.79
CA GLU A 35 16.35 8.51 -11.84
C GLU A 35 15.61 7.46 -11.00
N VAL A 36 15.06 6.41 -11.62
CA VAL A 36 14.43 5.32 -10.85
C VAL A 36 15.44 4.65 -9.92
N SER A 37 16.68 4.45 -10.35
CA SER A 37 17.74 3.92 -9.49
C SER A 37 18.00 4.81 -8.26
N GLN A 38 17.99 6.14 -8.42
CA GLN A 38 18.13 7.09 -7.31
C GLN A 38 16.94 6.97 -6.35
N ILE A 39 15.71 6.95 -6.86
CA ILE A 39 14.48 6.84 -6.06
C ILE A 39 14.44 5.52 -5.27
N LEU A 40 14.82 4.40 -5.90
CA LEU A 40 14.93 3.10 -5.22
C LEU A 40 15.90 3.15 -4.04
N ASN A 41 16.97 3.94 -4.17
CA ASN A 41 17.94 4.19 -3.11
C ASN A 41 17.47 5.20 -2.06
N GLU A 42 16.29 5.79 -2.19
CA GLU A 42 15.70 6.69 -1.19
C GLU A 42 14.55 6.06 -0.41
N LEU A 43 14.08 4.88 -0.82
CA LEU A 43 12.96 4.21 -0.18
C LEU A 43 13.26 3.79 1.27
N PRO A 44 12.31 3.94 2.20
CA PRO A 44 12.45 3.56 3.61
C PRO A 44 12.23 2.05 3.84
N LEU A 45 12.69 1.19 2.91
CA LEU A 45 12.49 -0.27 2.96
C LEU A 45 13.66 -1.05 3.55
N PHE A 46 14.88 -0.48 3.52
CA PHE A 46 16.08 -1.19 3.97
C PHE A 46 16.92 -0.32 4.89
N SER A 47 17.09 -0.78 6.13
CA SER A 47 17.97 -0.17 7.12
C SER A 47 19.46 -0.49 6.89
N LYS A 48 19.77 -1.63 6.24
CA LYS A 48 21.13 -2.06 5.92
C LYS A 48 21.29 -2.32 4.43
N ARG A 49 22.20 -1.59 3.79
CA ARG A 49 22.57 -1.75 2.38
C ARG A 49 23.91 -2.48 2.30
N PRO A 50 23.94 -3.77 1.89
CA PRO A 50 25.17 -4.57 1.98
C PRO A 50 26.28 -4.11 1.04
N ASP A 51 25.93 -3.42 -0.05
CA ASP A 51 26.84 -2.87 -1.05
C ASP A 51 26.18 -1.67 -1.74
N ALA A 52 26.55 -0.44 -1.34
CA ALA A 52 25.93 0.79 -1.87
C ALA A 52 26.19 1.00 -3.38
N VAL A 53 27.24 0.39 -3.94
CA VAL A 53 27.58 0.52 -5.37
C VAL A 53 26.72 -0.41 -6.21
N ARG A 54 26.43 -1.61 -5.69
CA ARG A 54 25.63 -2.63 -6.40
C ARG A 54 24.15 -2.56 -6.08
N PHE A 55 23.76 -1.96 -4.96
CA PHE A 55 22.37 -1.93 -4.52
C PHE A 55 21.52 -1.01 -5.40
N ARG A 56 20.49 -1.58 -6.04
CA ARG A 56 19.50 -0.89 -6.88
C ARG A 56 20.09 0.16 -7.83
N ASN A 57 21.26 -0.13 -8.39
CA ASN A 57 21.94 0.74 -9.36
C ASN A 57 21.27 0.67 -10.75
N ALA A 58 21.65 1.57 -11.67
CA ALA A 58 21.09 1.66 -13.01
C ALA A 58 21.18 0.34 -13.82
N ASN A 59 22.25 -0.44 -13.63
CA ASN A 59 22.38 -1.77 -14.24
C ASN A 59 21.34 -2.75 -13.69
N GLY A 60 21.08 -2.72 -12.39
CA GLY A 60 20.03 -3.52 -11.75
C GLY A 60 18.64 -3.18 -12.25
N VAL A 61 18.35 -1.88 -12.44
CA VAL A 61 17.09 -1.41 -13.04
C VAL A 61 16.99 -1.84 -14.51
N THR A 62 18.06 -1.69 -15.28
CA THR A 62 18.13 -2.15 -16.69
C THR A 62 17.81 -3.64 -16.79
N LEU A 63 18.44 -4.48 -15.96
CA LEU A 63 18.17 -5.91 -15.90
C LEU A 63 16.71 -6.20 -15.52
N LYS A 64 16.12 -5.43 -14.60
CA LYS A 64 14.73 -5.57 -14.21
C LYS A 64 13.78 -5.31 -15.39
N LEU A 65 13.98 -4.20 -16.12
CA LEU A 65 13.21 -3.88 -17.32
C LEU A 65 13.36 -4.97 -18.40
N SER A 66 14.58 -5.46 -18.61
CA SER A 66 14.84 -6.56 -19.54
C SER A 66 14.12 -7.86 -19.16
N ASN A 67 13.89 -8.12 -17.87
CA ASN A 67 13.12 -9.28 -17.45
C ASN A 67 11.63 -9.14 -17.79
N PHE A 68 11.06 -7.92 -17.76
CA PHE A 68 9.66 -7.69 -18.13
C PHE A 68 9.39 -7.94 -19.61
N LEU A 69 10.39 -7.72 -20.49
CA LEU A 69 10.30 -8.08 -21.91
C LEU A 69 10.00 -9.58 -22.12
N ALA A 70 10.33 -10.44 -21.16
CA ALA A 70 10.03 -11.88 -21.24
C ALA A 70 8.57 -12.21 -20.89
N PHE A 71 7.84 -11.28 -20.28
CA PHE A 71 6.44 -11.41 -19.90
C PHE A 71 5.50 -10.64 -20.82
N ASP A 72 6.02 -9.64 -21.53
CA ASP A 72 5.25 -8.80 -22.44
C ASP A 72 4.97 -9.52 -23.76
N GLU A 73 3.73 -9.96 -23.93
CA GLU A 73 3.27 -10.66 -25.14
C GLU A 73 3.32 -9.77 -26.40
N THR A 74 3.38 -8.44 -26.24
CA THR A 74 3.52 -7.51 -27.37
C THR A 74 4.96 -7.40 -27.88
N TYR A 75 5.93 -7.90 -27.11
CA TYR A 75 7.33 -7.84 -27.46
C TYR A 75 7.75 -9.04 -28.34
N THR A 76 8.15 -8.74 -29.57
CA THR A 76 8.50 -9.77 -30.57
C THR A 76 9.99 -10.14 -30.61
N GLY A 77 10.80 -9.64 -29.67
CA GLY A 77 12.25 -9.91 -29.62
C GLY A 77 12.59 -11.25 -28.97
N LYS A 78 13.85 -11.69 -29.10
CA LYS A 78 14.35 -12.86 -28.35
C LYS A 78 14.50 -12.48 -26.87
N GLY A 79 13.58 -12.96 -26.03
CA GLY A 79 13.57 -12.71 -24.59
C GLY A 79 14.70 -13.42 -23.83
N MET A 80 15.15 -12.82 -22.73
CA MET A 80 15.98 -13.48 -21.71
C MET A 80 15.14 -14.51 -20.92
N LYS A 81 15.79 -15.46 -20.24
CA LYS A 81 15.11 -16.40 -19.33
C LYS A 81 14.64 -15.72 -18.05
N GLY A 82 13.53 -15.00 -18.15
CA GLY A 82 12.59 -14.71 -17.07
C GLY A 82 12.99 -13.66 -16.02
N GLY A 83 12.03 -13.42 -15.13
CA GLY A 83 12.16 -12.69 -13.87
C GLY A 83 11.73 -13.57 -12.69
N SER A 84 11.65 -12.98 -11.49
CA SER A 84 11.18 -13.69 -10.30
C SER A 84 9.66 -13.92 -10.34
N LYS A 85 9.15 -14.82 -9.48
CA LYS A 85 7.70 -15.05 -9.32
C LYS A 85 6.95 -13.74 -9.04
N LEU A 86 7.51 -12.90 -8.16
CA LEU A 86 6.93 -11.60 -7.81
C LEU A 86 6.95 -10.62 -9.00
N ASP A 87 7.98 -10.66 -9.86
CA ASP A 87 8.02 -9.82 -11.07
C ASP A 87 6.85 -10.18 -11.99
N HIS A 88 6.57 -11.47 -12.17
CA HIS A 88 5.47 -11.96 -13.00
C HIS A 88 4.09 -11.65 -12.38
N GLU A 89 3.94 -11.81 -11.07
CA GLU A 89 2.72 -11.45 -10.34
C GLU A 89 2.38 -9.95 -10.51
N VAL A 90 3.36 -9.08 -10.27
CA VAL A 90 3.18 -7.61 -10.42
C VAL A 90 2.94 -7.23 -11.89
N PHE A 91 3.66 -7.85 -12.84
CA PHE A 91 3.46 -7.59 -14.26
C PHE A 91 2.02 -7.91 -14.69
N ASN A 92 1.54 -9.12 -14.41
CA ASN A 92 0.20 -9.56 -14.80
C ASN A 92 -0.91 -8.76 -14.11
N GLU A 93 -0.66 -8.27 -12.90
CA GLU A 93 -1.61 -7.44 -12.17
C GLU A 93 -1.84 -6.08 -12.86
N PHE A 94 -0.79 -5.49 -13.42
CA PHE A 94 -0.82 -4.12 -13.92
C PHE A 94 -0.79 -3.97 -15.45
N VAL A 95 -0.51 -5.04 -16.21
CA VAL A 95 -0.45 -4.99 -17.69
C VAL A 95 -1.71 -4.35 -18.31
N ASN A 96 -2.88 -4.63 -17.73
CA ASN A 96 -4.18 -4.09 -18.16
C ASN A 96 -4.69 -2.93 -17.27
N GLN A 97 -3.88 -2.43 -16.33
CA GLN A 97 -4.26 -1.39 -15.38
C GLN A 97 -3.12 -0.37 -15.18
N GLN A 98 -2.54 0.11 -16.29
CA GLN A 98 -1.37 0.99 -16.28
C GLN A 98 -1.63 2.33 -15.57
N ASP A 99 -2.86 2.86 -15.63
CA ASP A 99 -3.23 4.07 -14.89
C ASP A 99 -3.12 3.88 -13.37
N LYS A 100 -3.55 2.70 -12.88
CA LYS A 100 -3.45 2.33 -11.47
C LYS A 100 -1.98 2.13 -11.05
N LEU A 101 -1.20 1.46 -11.89
CA LEU A 101 0.24 1.32 -11.69
C LEU A 101 0.91 2.68 -11.57
N HIS A 102 0.62 3.59 -12.49
CA HIS A 102 1.18 4.93 -12.52
C HIS A 102 0.80 5.74 -11.27
N ALA A 103 -0.45 5.66 -10.83
CA ALA A 103 -0.91 6.30 -9.60
C ALA A 103 -0.13 5.80 -8.38
N ILE A 104 -0.04 4.48 -8.20
CA ILE A 104 0.74 3.86 -7.10
C ILE A 104 2.22 4.28 -7.17
N ALA A 105 2.83 4.21 -8.35
CA ALA A 105 4.24 4.57 -8.55
C ALA A 105 4.49 6.05 -8.24
N LYS A 106 3.59 6.94 -8.65
CA LYS A 106 3.65 8.37 -8.31
C LYS A 106 3.64 8.59 -6.80
N GLU A 107 2.76 7.92 -6.08
CA GLU A 107 2.68 8.00 -4.62
C GLU A 107 3.97 7.54 -3.94
N ILE A 108 4.53 6.40 -4.38
CA ILE A 108 5.82 5.90 -3.88
C ILE A 108 6.94 6.92 -4.13
N LYS A 109 6.97 7.56 -5.32
CA LYS A 109 7.97 8.59 -5.66
C LYS A 109 7.81 9.84 -4.77
N LEU A 110 6.58 10.26 -4.45
CA LEU A 110 6.33 11.39 -3.55
C LEU A 110 6.82 11.10 -2.14
N ILE A 111 6.55 9.90 -1.62
CA ILE A 111 7.04 9.46 -0.31
C ILE A 111 8.57 9.42 -0.29
N ALA A 112 9.20 8.87 -1.33
CA ALA A 112 10.66 8.81 -1.43
C ALA A 112 11.31 10.20 -1.31
N ARG A 113 10.66 11.23 -1.85
CA ARG A 113 11.14 12.63 -1.84
C ARG A 113 10.83 13.39 -0.55
N ASN A 114 9.95 12.89 0.31
CA ASN A 114 9.54 13.56 1.55
C ASN A 114 10.26 12.96 2.78
N SER A 115 11.18 13.72 3.38
CA SER A 115 11.96 13.26 4.54
C SER A 115 11.11 12.93 5.77
N ASP A 116 10.08 13.74 6.03
CA ASP A 116 9.24 13.62 7.22
C ASP A 116 8.36 12.37 7.11
N LEU A 117 7.73 12.16 5.95
CA LEU A 117 6.95 10.94 5.70
C LEU A 117 7.82 9.68 5.76
N LYS A 118 9.03 9.71 5.20
CA LYS A 118 9.96 8.57 5.33
C LYS A 118 10.28 8.25 6.78
N HIS A 119 10.51 9.27 7.60
CA HIS A 119 10.80 9.10 9.02
C HIS A 119 9.61 8.52 9.78
N GLU A 120 8.39 9.01 9.54
CA GLU A 120 7.19 8.47 10.20
C GLU A 120 6.89 7.03 9.74
N ILE A 121 7.03 6.72 8.45
CA ILE A 121 6.85 5.36 7.91
C ILE A 121 7.87 4.39 8.50
N ALA A 122 9.13 4.81 8.68
CA ALA A 122 10.18 3.98 9.25
C ALA A 122 9.96 3.61 10.72
N LYS A 123 9.12 4.36 11.46
CA LYS A 123 8.73 4.04 12.85
C LYS A 123 7.67 2.96 12.95
N ILE A 124 6.95 2.67 11.86
CA ILE A 124 5.96 1.60 11.86
C ILE A 124 6.70 0.26 11.87
N GLU A 125 6.60 -0.44 12.99
CA GLU A 125 7.18 -1.78 13.16
C GLU A 125 6.66 -2.73 12.07
N GLU A 126 7.55 -3.60 11.58
CA GLU A 126 7.17 -4.72 10.72
C GLU A 126 6.34 -5.71 11.57
N ASP A 127 5.02 -5.70 11.40
CA ASP A 127 4.16 -6.80 11.86
C ASP A 127 4.33 -7.99 10.91
N ASP A 128 4.34 -9.24 11.41
CA ASP A 128 4.56 -10.46 10.62
C ASP A 128 3.52 -10.62 9.47
N LEU A 129 2.35 -9.98 9.59
CA LEU A 129 1.33 -9.89 8.54
C LEU A 129 1.82 -9.19 7.26
N THR A 130 2.83 -8.33 7.35
CA THR A 130 3.38 -7.56 6.21
C THR A 130 4.21 -8.42 5.26
N ARG A 131 4.71 -9.57 5.71
CA ARG A 131 5.69 -10.36 4.95
C ARG A 131 5.06 -11.31 3.93
N THR A 132 3.76 -11.59 4.02
CA THR A 132 3.13 -12.66 3.22
C THR A 132 1.76 -12.36 2.64
N ASP A 133 1.00 -11.38 3.13
CA ASP A 133 -0.40 -11.20 2.71
C ASP A 133 -0.66 -9.87 1.98
N GLY A 134 -0.33 -9.85 0.70
CA GLY A 134 -1.29 -9.46 -0.34
C GLY A 134 -1.85 -8.04 -0.43
N VAL A 135 -1.26 -7.00 0.17
CA VAL A 135 -1.70 -5.63 -0.11
C VAL A 135 -1.26 -5.22 -1.53
N ILE A 136 -2.24 -4.93 -2.40
CA ILE A 136 -2.00 -4.48 -3.79
C ILE A 136 -1.03 -3.28 -3.83
N GLU A 137 -1.20 -2.33 -2.92
CA GLU A 137 -0.44 -1.09 -2.82
C GLU A 137 1.04 -1.24 -2.47
N GLY A 138 1.48 -2.39 -1.93
CA GLY A 138 2.84 -2.55 -1.42
C GLY A 138 3.05 -2.04 0.01
N GLU A 139 4.27 -2.22 0.52
CA GLU A 139 4.60 -2.03 1.93
C GLU A 139 4.64 -0.55 2.32
N ILE A 140 5.16 0.31 1.44
CA ILE A 140 5.35 1.74 1.73
C ILE A 140 4.00 2.43 1.92
N LEU A 141 3.08 2.17 0.99
CA LEU A 141 1.75 2.73 1.04
C LEU A 141 0.98 2.17 2.24
N TYR A 142 1.05 0.86 2.53
CA TYR A 142 0.46 0.30 3.76
C TYR A 142 0.97 1.00 5.04
N LYS A 143 2.27 1.23 5.15
CA LYS A 143 2.83 1.96 6.30
C LYS A 143 2.35 3.42 6.33
N LEU A 144 2.19 4.08 5.18
CA LEU A 144 1.59 5.42 5.10
C LEU A 144 0.14 5.43 5.60
N HIS A 145 -0.67 4.43 5.24
CA HIS A 145 -2.03 4.25 5.79
C HIS A 145 -1.97 4.19 7.31
N LYS A 146 -1.08 3.36 7.88
CA LYS A 146 -0.92 3.25 9.34
C LYS A 146 -0.49 4.55 10.00
N VAL A 147 0.38 5.33 9.38
CA VAL A 147 0.77 6.66 9.89
C VAL A 147 -0.45 7.59 9.93
N ARG A 148 -1.22 7.67 8.85
CA ARG A 148 -2.40 8.54 8.78
C ARG A 148 -3.54 8.07 9.70
N GLU A 149 -3.75 6.76 9.83
CA GLU A 149 -4.72 6.13 10.75
C GLU A 149 -4.36 6.37 12.24
N ARG A 150 -3.16 6.89 12.54
CA ARG A 150 -2.66 7.19 13.89
C ARG A 150 -2.57 8.69 14.19
N ASP A 151 -2.95 9.57 13.26
CA ASP A 151 -2.99 11.01 13.55
C ASP A 151 -4.08 11.31 14.58
N SER A 152 -3.67 11.56 15.83
CA SER A 152 -4.58 11.74 16.95
C SER A 152 -5.55 12.90 16.76
N LYS A 153 -5.15 13.96 16.05
CA LYS A 153 -6.00 15.15 15.87
C LYS A 153 -7.18 14.81 14.98
N ILE A 154 -6.94 14.25 13.80
CA ILE A 154 -8.03 13.93 12.87
C ILE A 154 -8.91 12.78 13.39
N ILE A 155 -8.34 11.85 14.16
CA ILE A 155 -9.11 10.78 14.82
C ILE A 155 -10.05 11.37 15.86
N GLU A 156 -9.58 12.28 16.72
CA GLU A 156 -10.43 12.95 17.70
C GLU A 156 -11.52 13.79 17.04
N GLU A 157 -11.19 14.52 15.97
CA GLU A 157 -12.16 15.27 15.18
C GLU A 157 -13.21 14.35 14.54
N LYS A 158 -12.80 13.21 13.98
CA LYS A 158 -13.70 12.22 13.40
C LYS A 158 -14.63 11.61 14.44
N LYS A 159 -14.11 11.23 15.62
CA LYS A 159 -14.92 10.69 16.72
C LYS A 159 -15.94 11.71 17.21
N LYS A 160 -15.54 12.97 17.42
CA LYS A 160 -16.45 14.05 17.82
C LYS A 160 -17.52 14.29 16.77
N TYR A 161 -17.13 14.39 15.50
CA TYR A 161 -18.07 14.56 14.40
C TYR A 161 -19.10 13.43 14.35
N TYR A 162 -18.64 12.17 14.38
CA TYR A 162 -19.51 11.00 14.33
C TYR A 162 -20.46 10.94 15.54
N TYR A 163 -19.93 11.17 16.75
CA TYR A 163 -20.74 11.19 17.96
C TYR A 163 -21.81 12.29 17.93
N ASN A 164 -21.49 13.48 17.43
CA ASN A 164 -22.45 14.57 17.30
C ASN A 164 -23.59 14.25 16.30
N GLN A 165 -23.33 13.41 15.31
CA GLN A 165 -24.33 13.01 14.31
C GLN A 165 -25.17 11.80 14.76
N HIS A 166 -24.56 10.84 15.47
CA HIS A 166 -25.18 9.54 15.75
C HIS A 166 -25.49 9.30 17.24
N GLY A 167 -24.98 10.14 18.15
CA GLY A 167 -25.14 9.99 19.60
C GLY A 167 -24.34 8.85 20.24
N GLN A 168 -23.53 8.12 19.45
CA GLN A 168 -22.78 6.95 19.89
C GLN A 168 -21.48 6.77 19.09
N LEU A 169 -20.59 5.93 19.60
CA LEU A 169 -19.39 5.46 18.89
C LEU A 169 -19.53 3.96 18.64
N ASP A 170 -19.94 3.60 17.44
CA ASP A 170 -20.09 2.22 16.98
C ASP A 170 -19.29 1.98 15.70
N CYS A 171 -18.94 0.70 15.47
CA CYS A 171 -18.29 0.28 14.24
C CYS A 171 -19.22 0.52 13.03
N GLU A 172 -18.76 1.27 12.03
CA GLU A 172 -19.55 1.55 10.81
C GLU A 172 -19.93 0.25 10.07
N ALA A 173 -19.11 -0.81 10.17
CA ALA A 173 -19.39 -2.13 9.59
C ALA A 173 -20.33 -3.01 10.43
N CYS A 174 -19.93 -3.38 11.67
CA CYS A 174 -20.64 -4.39 12.48
C CYS A 174 -21.48 -3.82 13.63
N LYS A 175 -21.52 -2.49 13.79
CA LYS A 175 -22.24 -1.78 14.86
C LYS A 175 -21.79 -2.09 16.29
N PHE A 176 -20.66 -2.79 16.47
CA PHE A 176 -20.08 -3.05 17.79
C PHE A 176 -19.71 -1.75 18.51
N GLN A 177 -20.02 -1.68 19.81
CA GLN A 177 -19.71 -0.55 20.68
C GLN A 177 -18.82 -1.02 21.85
N PHE A 178 -17.67 -0.39 22.03
CA PHE A 178 -16.73 -0.79 23.08
C PHE A 178 -17.22 -0.45 24.49
N GLN A 179 -17.77 0.74 24.70
CA GLN A 179 -18.18 1.17 26.04
C GLN A 179 -19.32 0.32 26.64
N PRO A 180 -20.39 -0.02 25.92
CA PRO A 180 -21.42 -0.91 26.47
C PRO A 180 -20.91 -2.34 26.71
N PHE A 181 -19.98 -2.84 25.89
CA PHE A 181 -19.47 -4.20 26.01
C PHE A 181 -18.40 -4.34 27.11
N TYR A 182 -17.45 -3.41 27.17
CA TYR A 182 -16.30 -3.45 28.09
C TYR A 182 -16.42 -2.50 29.28
N GLY A 183 -17.48 -1.68 29.36
CA GLY A 183 -17.62 -0.65 30.38
C GLY A 183 -16.65 0.52 30.18
N ASN A 184 -16.21 1.12 31.29
CA ASN A 184 -15.42 2.36 31.26
C ASN A 184 -14.09 2.26 30.50
N ILE A 185 -13.46 1.08 30.47
CA ILE A 185 -12.21 0.88 29.71
C ILE A 185 -12.41 0.98 28.19
N GLY A 186 -13.65 0.79 27.71
CA GLY A 186 -14.03 0.95 26.31
C GLY A 186 -14.50 2.36 25.96
N SER A 187 -14.53 3.28 26.91
CA SER A 187 -14.99 4.66 26.68
C SER A 187 -14.11 5.37 25.66
N GLY A 188 -14.73 5.89 24.59
CA GLY A 188 -14.03 6.56 23.49
C GLY A 188 -13.15 5.64 22.63
N PHE A 189 -13.08 4.34 22.94
CA PHE A 189 -12.27 3.39 22.20
C PHE A 189 -12.98 2.95 20.93
N ILE A 190 -12.36 3.27 19.79
CA ILE A 190 -12.73 2.85 18.44
C ILE A 190 -11.58 3.27 17.53
N GLU A 191 -11.32 2.50 16.47
CA GLU A 191 -10.22 2.73 15.54
C GLU A 191 -10.73 3.51 14.31
N CYS A 192 -9.82 4.24 13.64
CA CYS A 192 -10.11 4.89 12.36
C CYS A 192 -9.46 4.11 11.22
N HIS A 193 -10.19 3.99 10.11
CA HIS A 193 -9.72 3.36 8.87
C HIS A 193 -9.96 4.29 7.69
N HIS A 194 -9.07 4.32 6.69
CA HIS A 194 -9.32 5.07 5.46
C HIS A 194 -10.28 4.29 4.55
N LYS A 195 -11.39 4.91 4.15
CA LYS A 195 -12.41 4.29 3.29
C LYS A 195 -11.88 3.94 1.90
N ASN A 196 -10.98 4.77 1.39
CA ASN A 196 -10.39 4.60 0.07
C ASN A 196 -8.90 4.25 0.18
N PRO A 197 -8.38 3.42 -0.73
CA PRO A 197 -6.95 3.16 -0.84
C PRO A 197 -6.18 4.45 -1.10
N LEU A 198 -5.00 4.61 -0.51
CA LEU A 198 -4.20 5.81 -0.70
C LEU A 198 -3.71 5.99 -2.14
N PHE A 199 -3.60 4.96 -2.99
CA PHE A 199 -3.31 5.24 -4.41
C PHE A 199 -4.41 6.05 -5.12
N THR A 200 -5.62 6.08 -4.56
CA THR A 200 -6.71 6.95 -5.03
C THR A 200 -6.67 8.35 -4.39
N LEU A 201 -5.88 8.54 -3.33
CA LEU A 201 -5.74 9.77 -2.55
C LEU A 201 -4.31 10.30 -2.66
N GLN A 202 -4.09 11.43 -3.32
CA GLN A 202 -2.71 11.90 -3.55
C GLN A 202 -1.92 12.05 -2.24
N ALA A 203 -0.60 11.82 -2.23
CA ALA A 203 0.24 11.86 -1.01
C ALA A 203 0.16 13.20 -0.28
N GLU A 204 -0.14 14.25 -1.03
CA GLU A 204 -0.28 15.64 -0.55
C GLU A 204 -1.73 15.99 -0.19
N THR A 205 -2.70 15.12 -0.49
CA THR A 205 -4.10 15.35 -0.13
C THR A 205 -4.24 15.27 1.39
N LYS A 206 -4.76 16.35 1.96
CA LYS A 206 -5.15 16.40 3.36
C LYS A 206 -6.28 15.41 3.57
N THR A 207 -6.08 14.43 4.46
CA THR A 207 -7.16 13.53 4.88
C THR A 207 -8.32 14.36 5.42
N MET A 208 -9.52 14.10 4.90
CA MET A 208 -10.78 14.70 5.34
C MET A 208 -11.53 13.72 6.25
N LEU A 209 -12.43 14.22 7.10
CA LEU A 209 -13.21 13.36 7.99
C LEU A 209 -14.08 12.34 7.24
N ASN A 210 -14.47 12.65 6.00
CA ASN A 210 -15.25 11.76 5.15
C ASN A 210 -14.41 10.64 4.53
N ASP A 211 -13.08 10.79 4.48
CA ASP A 211 -12.17 9.74 4.02
C ASP A 211 -11.99 8.66 5.10
N LEU A 212 -12.44 8.92 6.33
CA LEU A 212 -12.27 8.03 7.47
C LEU A 212 -13.57 7.33 7.84
N ALA A 213 -13.45 6.08 8.26
CA ALA A 213 -14.48 5.28 8.90
C ALA A 213 -14.09 4.93 10.33
N LEU A 214 -15.06 4.90 11.24
CA LEU A 214 -14.88 4.33 12.58
C LEU A 214 -15.14 2.83 12.54
N VAL A 215 -14.18 2.03 13.00
CA VAL A 215 -14.25 0.56 12.96
C VAL A 215 -13.77 -0.06 14.27
N CYS A 216 -14.30 -1.21 14.64
CA CYS A 216 -13.76 -1.99 15.76
C CYS A 216 -12.48 -2.71 15.35
N SER A 217 -11.66 -3.09 16.34
CA SER A 217 -10.37 -3.75 16.11
C SER A 217 -10.47 -5.02 15.24
N ASN A 218 -11.58 -5.78 15.37
CA ASN A 218 -11.80 -6.96 14.54
C ASN A 218 -12.09 -6.60 13.08
N CYS A 219 -13.04 -5.68 12.84
CA CYS A 219 -13.36 -5.21 11.50
C CYS A 219 -12.16 -4.51 10.85
N HIS A 220 -11.40 -3.72 11.61
CA HIS A 220 -10.21 -3.06 11.11
C HIS A 220 -9.18 -4.07 10.60
N ARG A 221 -8.95 -5.15 11.35
CA ARG A 221 -8.06 -6.24 10.90
C ARG A 221 -8.61 -6.96 9.67
N MET A 222 -9.92 -7.14 9.53
CA MET A 222 -10.50 -7.78 8.35
C MET A 222 -10.38 -6.91 7.09
N LEU A 223 -10.54 -5.59 7.21
CA LEU A 223 -10.36 -4.64 6.11
C LEU A 223 -8.93 -4.68 5.56
N HIS A 224 -7.94 -4.77 6.44
CA HIS A 224 -6.52 -4.91 6.05
C HIS A 224 -6.12 -6.32 5.62
N ARG A 225 -6.99 -7.33 5.77
CA ARG A 225 -6.69 -8.73 5.41
C ARG A 225 -7.00 -9.04 3.94
N SER A 226 -7.91 -8.28 3.32
CA SER A 226 -8.33 -8.54 1.95
C SER A 226 -7.28 -8.07 0.93
N ARG A 227 -7.08 -8.86 -0.14
CA ARG A 227 -6.20 -8.50 -1.26
C ARG A 227 -6.82 -7.43 -2.15
N GLU A 228 -8.12 -7.60 -2.42
CA GLU A 228 -8.94 -6.61 -3.11
C GLU A 228 -9.54 -5.74 -2.02
N TYR A 229 -9.23 -4.44 -2.04
CA TYR A 229 -9.68 -3.46 -1.03
C TYR A 229 -11.14 -3.69 -0.66
N LEU A 230 -11.36 -4.23 0.54
CA LEU A 230 -12.68 -4.50 1.03
C LEU A 230 -13.25 -3.20 1.56
N SER A 231 -14.35 -2.71 0.97
CA SER A 231 -14.99 -1.52 1.50
C SER A 231 -15.68 -1.82 2.84
N ILE A 232 -15.97 -0.77 3.60
CA ILE A 232 -16.76 -0.88 4.83
C ILE A 232 -18.12 -1.53 4.54
N ASP A 233 -18.74 -1.16 3.42
CA ASP A 233 -20.05 -1.64 3.01
C ASP A 233 -19.98 -3.12 2.60
N ASP A 234 -18.94 -3.52 1.86
CA ASP A 234 -18.73 -4.93 1.52
C ASP A 234 -18.55 -5.79 2.78
N LEU A 235 -17.73 -5.33 3.73
CA LEU A 235 -17.55 -6.04 4.99
C LEU A 235 -18.86 -6.10 5.80
N ALA A 236 -19.64 -5.01 5.83
CA ALA A 236 -20.93 -5.00 6.49
C ALA A 236 -21.89 -6.02 5.86
N MET A 237 -21.93 -6.08 4.53
CA MET A 237 -22.74 -7.07 3.79
C MET A 237 -22.28 -8.50 4.07
N MET A 238 -20.98 -8.77 4.08
CA MET A 238 -20.44 -10.09 4.43
C MET A 238 -20.86 -10.53 5.84
N ILE A 239 -20.70 -9.64 6.83
CA ILE A 239 -21.10 -9.93 8.22
C ILE A 239 -22.61 -10.21 8.31
N TYR A 240 -23.42 -9.42 7.61
CA TYR A 240 -24.86 -9.60 7.57
C TYR A 240 -25.26 -10.95 6.97
N TYR A 241 -24.70 -11.32 5.81
CA TYR A 241 -25.01 -12.59 5.16
C TYR A 241 -24.56 -13.81 5.96
N GLU A 242 -23.35 -13.79 6.52
CA GLU A 242 -22.84 -14.87 7.38
C GLU A 242 -23.67 -15.01 8.67
N GLY A 243 -24.09 -13.89 9.26
CA GLY A 243 -24.97 -13.87 10.43
C GLY A 243 -26.37 -14.43 10.16
N LEU A 244 -26.88 -14.32 8.93
CA LEU A 244 -28.13 -14.96 8.51
C LEU A 244 -27.99 -16.48 8.31
N GLN A 245 -26.83 -16.95 7.84
CA GLN A 245 -26.57 -18.38 7.60
C GLN A 245 -26.21 -19.14 8.88
N HIS A 246 -25.64 -18.44 9.86
CA HIS A 246 -25.24 -19.00 11.15
C HIS A 246 -25.78 -18.14 12.30
N PRO A 247 -27.11 -18.11 12.52
CA PRO A 247 -27.66 -17.36 13.65
C PRO A 247 -27.12 -17.96 14.95
N SER A 248 -26.43 -17.13 15.73
CA SER A 248 -26.04 -17.46 17.10
C SER A 248 -27.30 -17.85 17.87
N GLY A 249 -27.37 -19.12 18.28
CA GLY A 249 -28.48 -19.66 19.07
C GLY A 249 -28.61 -19.05 20.46
#